data_AF-A0A833EDA1-F1
#
_entry.id   AF-A0A833EDA1-F1
#
_cell.length_a   1.000
_cell.length_b   1.000
_cell.length_c   1.000
_cell.angle_alpha   90.00
_cell.angle_beta   90.00
_cell.angle_gamma   90.00
#
_symmetry.space_group_name_H-M   'P 1'
#
loop_
_entity.id
_entity.type
_entity.pdbx_description
1 polymer ?
#
loop_
_entity_poly.entity_id
_entity_poly.type
_entity_poly.pdbx_seq_one_letter_code
_entity_poly.pdbx_strand_id
1 'polypeptide(L)'
;MGMFDIGGLLKAGAQIVDEFITTEEEKFEQMLKKEQLNLEKEKIYLQDIQSARQMQIQALKQDDKFSKRFIYYFAIIWTIIGTIYITGITFFEIPDKSVRFADTTLGFILGTIISQIIAFFYGSSLGSKLKEETLKKISK
;
A
#
# COMPACT_ATOMS: atom_id res chain seq x y z
N MET A 1 -57.88 -26.30 -29.77
CA MET A 1 -57.86 -24.87 -29.40
C MET A 1 -57.24 -24.79 -28.02
N GLY A 2 -55.94 -24.45 -27.97
CA GLY A 2 -55.13 -24.54 -26.76
C GLY A 2 -55.54 -23.49 -25.74
N MET A 3 -55.89 -23.95 -24.54
CA MET A 3 -56.14 -23.11 -23.39
C MET A 3 -54.76 -22.62 -22.91
N PHE A 4 -54.42 -21.38 -23.25
CA PHE A 4 -53.18 -20.73 -22.80
C PHE A 4 -53.16 -20.71 -21.27
N ASP A 5 -52.18 -21.40 -20.68
CA ASP A 5 -51.99 -21.45 -19.23
C ASP A 5 -51.37 -20.13 -18.73
N ILE A 6 -52.25 -19.15 -18.53
CA ILE A 6 -51.91 -17.83 -17.98
C ILE A 6 -51.30 -17.97 -16.57
N GLY A 7 -51.66 -19.02 -15.81
CA GLY A 7 -51.14 -19.27 -14.48
C GLY A 7 -49.67 -19.70 -14.46
N GLY A 8 -49.25 -20.53 -15.42
CA GLY A 8 -47.86 -20.93 -15.59
C GLY A 8 -46.93 -19.76 -15.97
N LEU A 9 -47.39 -18.87 -16.87
CA LEU A 9 -46.63 -17.69 -17.28
C LEU A 9 -46.45 -16.67 -16.15
N LEU A 10 -47.48 -16.47 -15.31
CA LEU A 10 -47.38 -15.59 -14.15
C LEU A 10 -46.41 -16.10 -13.09
N LYS A 11 -46.38 -17.42 -12.84
CA LYS A 11 -45.42 -18.04 -11.91
C LYS A 11 -43.98 -17.96 -12.42
N ALA A 12 -43.76 -18.20 -13.71
CA ALA A 12 -42.44 -18.06 -14.31
C ALA A 12 -41.95 -16.59 -14.24
N GLY A 13 -42.84 -15.62 -14.48
CA GLY A 13 -42.52 -14.20 -14.34
C GLY A 13 -42.15 -13.80 -12.91
N ALA A 14 -42.88 -14.28 -11.91
CA ALA A 14 -42.58 -14.01 -10.50
C ALA A 14 -41.22 -14.57 -10.06
N GLN A 15 -40.87 -15.78 -10.49
CA GLN A 15 -39.58 -16.40 -10.17
C GLN A 15 -38.40 -15.64 -10.78
N ILE A 16 -38.53 -15.18 -12.02
CA ILE A 16 -37.47 -14.39 -12.69
C ILE A 16 -37.25 -13.06 -11.98
N VAL A 17 -38.32 -12.40 -11.53
CA VAL A 17 -38.23 -11.13 -10.79
C VAL A 17 -37.56 -11.34 -9.43
N ASP A 18 -37.94 -12.37 -8.68
CA ASP A 18 -37.33 -12.69 -7.38
C ASP A 18 -35.86 -13.09 -7.53
N GLU A 19 -35.51 -13.90 -8.53
CA GLU A 19 -34.13 -14.30 -8.81
C GLU A 19 -33.26 -13.10 -9.23
N PHE A 20 -33.80 -12.18 -10.03
CA PHE A 20 -33.07 -10.98 -10.45
C PHE A 20 -32.87 -9.99 -9.28
N ILE A 21 -33.88 -9.80 -8.43
CA ILE A 21 -33.78 -8.96 -7.22
C ILE A 21 -32.76 -9.56 -6.25
N THR A 22 -32.83 -10.87 -5.99
CA THR A 22 -31.88 -11.58 -5.12
C THR A 22 -30.45 -11.49 -5.65
N THR A 23 -30.26 -11.62 -6.97
CA THR A 23 -28.94 -11.52 -7.61
C THR A 23 -28.32 -10.12 -7.47
N GLU A 24 -29.13 -9.05 -7.56
CA GLU A 24 -28.66 -7.68 -7.37
C GLU A 24 -28.36 -7.38 -5.89
N GLU A 25 -29.16 -7.89 -4.95
CA GLU A 25 -28.91 -7.80 -3.51
C GLU A 25 -27.59 -8.51 -3.13
N GLU A 26 -27.34 -9.72 -3.61
CA GLU A 26 -26.09 -10.44 -3.35
C GLU A 26 -24.86 -9.69 -3.88
N LYS A 27 -24.95 -9.11 -5.08
CA LYS A 27 -23.86 -8.28 -5.64
C LYS A 27 -23.64 -7.02 -4.80
N PHE A 28 -24.71 -6.38 -4.33
CA PHE A 28 -24.64 -5.20 -3.49
C PHE A 28 -24.02 -5.52 -2.13
N GLU A 29 -24.39 -6.65 -1.51
CA GLU A 29 -23.78 -7.13 -0.27
C GLU A 29 -22.29 -7.47 -0.47
N GLN A 30 -21.92 -8.11 -1.58
CA GLN A 30 -20.52 -8.38 -1.91
C GLN A 30 -19.72 -7.09 -2.10
N MET A 31 -20.32 -6.07 -2.72
CA MET A 31 -19.69 -4.76 -2.90
C MET A 31 -19.51 -4.04 -1.56
N LEU A 32 -20.53 -4.02 -0.71
CA LEU A 32 -20.47 -3.47 0.65
C LEU A 32 -19.41 -4.17 1.49
N LYS A 33 -19.38 -5.51 1.47
CA LYS A 33 -18.41 -6.32 2.22
C LYS A 33 -16.98 -6.08 1.73
N LYS A 34 -16.78 -5.96 0.42
CA LYS A 34 -15.49 -5.60 -0.18
C LYS A 34 -15.04 -4.20 0.25
N GLU A 35 -15.96 -3.24 0.31
CA GLU A 35 -15.66 -1.88 0.74
C GLU A 35 -15.34 -1.82 2.24
N GLN A 36 -16.07 -2.56 3.08
CA GLN A 36 -15.75 -2.71 4.50
C GLN A 36 -14.34 -3.31 4.70
N LEU A 37 -14.00 -4.37 3.96
CA LEU A 37 -12.66 -4.96 3.96
C LEU A 37 -11.57 -3.97 3.53
N ASN A 38 -11.86 -3.10 2.56
CA ASN A 38 -10.93 -2.04 2.14
C ASN A 38 -10.73 -1.01 3.24
N LEU A 39 -11.81 -0.55 3.88
CA LEU A 39 -11.78 0.41 4.98
C LEU A 39 -11.03 -0.17 6.20
N GLU A 40 -11.22 -1.45 6.49
CA GLU A 40 -10.51 -2.14 7.57
C GLU A 40 -9.01 -2.24 7.30
N LYS A 41 -8.61 -2.62 6.08
CA LYS A 41 -7.20 -2.60 5.65
C LYS A 41 -6.58 -1.21 5.76
N GLU A 42 -7.31 -0.18 5.36
CA GLU A 42 -6.85 1.19 5.45
C GLU A 42 -6.71 1.65 6.91
N LYS A 43 -7.64 1.27 7.79
CA LYS A 43 -7.52 1.51 9.23
C LYS A 43 -6.32 0.82 9.85
N ILE A 44 -6.06 -0.45 9.53
CA ILE A 44 -4.89 -1.21 10.01
C ILE A 44 -3.61 -0.50 9.56
N TYR A 45 -3.56 -0.07 8.30
CA TYR A 45 -2.43 0.66 7.75
C TYR A 45 -2.22 2.03 8.43
N LEU A 46 -3.31 2.78 8.66
CA LEU A 46 -3.27 4.06 9.37
C LEU A 46 -2.87 3.89 10.84
N GLN A 47 -3.29 2.81 11.49
CA GLN A 47 -2.86 2.45 12.85
C GLN A 47 -1.36 2.18 12.90
N ASP A 48 -0.80 1.49 11.90
CA ASP A 48 0.63 1.21 11.82
C ASP A 48 1.44 2.51 11.70
N ILE A 49 0.98 3.46 10.87
CA ILE A 49 1.55 4.82 10.80
C ILE A 49 1.36 5.60 12.11
N GLN A 50 0.18 5.52 12.71
CA GLN A 50 -0.10 6.18 13.99
C GLN A 50 0.82 5.66 15.08
N SER A 51 1.12 4.36 15.09
CA SER A 51 2.05 3.76 16.03
C SER A 51 3.46 4.33 15.86
N ALA A 52 3.92 4.54 14.63
CA ALA A 52 5.22 5.17 14.34
C ALA A 52 5.28 6.64 14.78
N ARG A 53 4.19 7.40 14.57
CA ARG A 53 4.08 8.79 15.08
C ARG A 53 3.99 8.85 16.60
N GLN A 54 3.25 7.93 17.22
CA GLN A 54 3.16 7.81 18.67
C GLN A 54 4.50 7.43 19.28
N MET A 55 5.25 6.53 18.63
CA MET A 55 6.62 6.20 19.02
C MET A 55 7.52 7.43 18.96
N GLN A 56 7.43 8.26 17.91
CA GLN A 56 8.16 9.53 17.86
C GLN A 56 7.75 10.48 18.99
N ILE A 57 6.45 10.67 19.24
CA ILE A 57 5.95 11.56 20.30
C ILE A 57 6.40 11.07 21.68
N GLN A 58 6.37 9.76 21.93
CA GLN A 58 6.84 9.16 23.19
C GLN A 58 8.37 9.27 23.32
N ALA A 59 9.13 9.03 22.25
CA ALA A 59 10.57 9.23 22.22
C ALA A 59 10.97 10.70 22.47
N LEU A 60 10.20 11.66 21.95
CA LEU A 60 10.37 13.10 22.20
C LEU A 60 10.10 13.49 23.66
N LYS A 61 9.25 12.75 24.38
CA LYS A 61 8.94 12.98 25.81
C LYS A 61 9.94 12.33 26.78
N GLN A 62 10.70 11.33 26.36
CA GLN A 62 11.73 10.70 27.20
C GLN A 62 12.92 11.65 27.43
N ASP A 63 13.57 11.60 28.59
CA ASP A 63 14.78 12.42 28.86
C ASP A 63 16.06 11.85 28.24
N ASP A 64 16.01 10.62 27.74
CA ASP A 64 17.15 9.97 27.09
C ASP A 64 17.43 10.58 25.70
N LYS A 65 18.59 11.24 25.59
CA LYS A 65 19.07 11.88 24.35
C LYS A 65 19.45 10.86 23.27
N PHE A 66 19.76 9.62 23.64
CA PHE A 66 20.17 8.57 22.71
C PHE A 66 18.99 8.12 21.84
N SER A 67 17.87 7.74 22.45
CA SER A 67 16.65 7.30 21.75
C SER A 67 16.06 8.38 20.83
N LYS A 68 16.11 9.66 21.24
CA LYS A 68 15.71 10.80 20.38
C LYS A 68 16.56 10.94 19.13
N ARG A 69 17.84 10.56 19.21
CA ARG A 69 18.82 10.76 18.13
C ARG A 69 19.11 9.50 17.32
N PHE A 70 18.61 8.36 17.75
CA PHE A 70 18.80 7.07 17.09
C PHE A 70 18.44 7.13 15.60
N ILE A 71 17.31 7.76 15.22
CA ILE A 71 16.90 7.90 13.82
C ILE A 71 17.93 8.71 13.02
N TYR A 72 18.49 9.78 13.59
CA TYR A 72 19.52 10.57 12.93
C TYR A 72 20.84 9.79 12.81
N TYR A 73 21.23 9.04 13.85
CA TYR A 73 22.40 8.17 13.77
C TYR A 73 22.23 7.06 12.74
N PHE A 74 21.06 6.43 12.68
CA PHE A 74 20.71 5.43 11.69
C PHE A 74 20.79 6.00 10.28
N ALA A 75 20.20 7.18 10.04
CA ALA A 75 20.26 7.87 8.75
C ALA A 75 21.70 8.22 8.35
N ILE A 76 22.52 8.70 9.29
CA ILE A 76 23.93 9.05 9.05
C ILE A 76 24.74 7.80 8.70
N ILE A 77 24.60 6.71 9.46
CA ILE A 77 25.32 5.45 9.21
C ILE A 77 25.00 4.92 7.82
N TRP A 78 23.71 4.86 7.45
CA TRP A 78 23.31 4.38 6.13
C TRP A 78 23.73 5.30 5.00
N THR A 79 23.73 6.62 5.23
CA THR A 79 24.26 7.60 4.28
C THR A 79 25.75 7.37 4.06
N ILE A 80 26.53 7.21 5.14
CA ILE A 80 27.97 6.94 5.06
C ILE A 80 28.25 5.63 4.33
N ILE A 81 27.55 4.54 4.67
CA ILE A 81 27.69 3.26 3.99
C ILE A 81 27.39 3.41 2.49
N GLY A 82 26.31 4.12 2.14
CA GLY A 82 25.94 4.40 0.75
C GLY A 82 27.01 5.21 0.02
N THR A 83 27.51 6.29 0.62
CA THR A 83 28.58 7.11 0.05
C THR A 83 29.87 6.31 -0.15
N ILE A 84 30.28 5.50 0.84
CA ILE A 84 31.47 4.64 0.73
C ILE A 84 31.30 3.63 -0.41
N TYR A 85 30.12 3.02 -0.51
CA TYR A 85 29.83 2.05 -1.56
C TYR A 85 29.89 2.68 -2.96
N ILE A 86 29.20 3.82 -3.16
CA ILE A 86 29.21 4.56 -4.43
C ILE A 86 30.63 5.02 -4.78
N THR A 87 31.38 5.54 -3.80
CA THR A 87 32.78 5.94 -3.99
C THR A 87 33.64 4.73 -4.40
N GLY A 88 33.43 3.60 -3.74
CA GLY A 88 34.11 2.33 -4.00
C GLY A 88 33.95 1.86 -5.45
N ILE A 89 32.72 1.81 -5.96
CA ILE A 89 32.46 1.36 -7.33
C ILE A 89 32.80 2.40 -8.41
N THR A 90 32.84 3.69 -8.05
CA THR A 90 33.07 4.79 -9.01
C THR A 90 34.55 5.04 -9.24
N PHE A 91 35.38 4.94 -8.19
CA PHE A 91 36.79 5.34 -8.25
C PHE A 91 37.78 4.18 -8.16
N PHE A 92 37.36 2.97 -7.81
CA PHE A 92 38.23 1.79 -7.79
C PHE A 92 37.90 0.81 -8.92
N GLU A 93 38.92 0.14 -9.44
CA GLU A 93 38.72 -0.93 -10.43
C GLU A 93 37.98 -2.12 -9.81
N ILE A 94 36.84 -2.44 -10.41
CA ILE A 94 36.03 -3.59 -10.02
C ILE A 94 36.50 -4.79 -10.86
N PRO A 95 36.81 -5.94 -10.25
CA PRO A 95 37.12 -7.14 -11.01
C PRO A 95 35.99 -7.51 -11.97
N ASP A 96 36.29 -7.92 -13.21
CA ASP A 96 35.30 -8.20 -14.26
C ASP A 96 34.18 -9.17 -13.83
N LYS A 97 34.52 -10.15 -12.99
CA LYS A 97 33.55 -11.12 -12.43
C LYS A 97 32.55 -10.48 -11.48
N SER A 98 32.88 -9.32 -10.92
CA SER A 98 32.17 -8.63 -9.85
C SER A 98 31.35 -7.42 -10.33
N VAL A 99 31.56 -6.95 -11.57
CA VAL A 99 30.87 -5.77 -12.13
C VAL A 99 29.36 -5.93 -12.06
N ARG A 100 28.82 -7.09 -12.45
CA ARG A 100 27.38 -7.36 -12.41
C ARG A 100 26.82 -7.35 -10.97
N PHE A 101 27.61 -7.78 -9.99
CA PHE A 101 27.21 -7.70 -8.58
C PHE A 101 27.18 -6.26 -8.10
N ALA A 102 28.11 -5.42 -8.56
CA ALA A 102 28.13 -3.99 -8.26
C ALA A 102 26.89 -3.28 -8.81
N ASP A 103 26.56 -3.49 -10.09
CA ASP A 103 25.39 -2.87 -10.73
C ASP A 103 24.07 -3.29 -10.07
N THR A 104 23.92 -4.59 -9.78
CA THR A 104 22.71 -5.12 -9.13
C THR A 104 22.56 -4.57 -7.72
N THR A 105 23.66 -4.49 -6.98
CA THR A 105 23.65 -4.00 -5.60
C THR A 105 23.40 -2.50 -5.54
N LEU A 106 23.98 -1.71 -6.45
CA LEU A 106 23.67 -0.29 -6.57
C LEU A 106 22.19 -0.05 -6.86
N GLY A 107 21.64 -0.75 -7.86
CA GLY A 107 20.23 -0.66 -8.20
C GLY A 107 19.31 -1.08 -7.05
N PHE A 108 19.67 -2.15 -6.35
CA PHE A 108 18.94 -2.63 -5.18
C PHE A 108 18.98 -1.63 -4.01
N ILE A 109 20.15 -1.07 -3.68
CA ILE A 109 20.31 -0.09 -2.59
C ILE A 109 19.53 1.19 -2.89
N LEU A 110 19.65 1.73 -4.11
CA LEU A 110 18.89 2.92 -4.53
C LEU A 110 17.39 2.64 -4.52
N GLY A 111 16.95 1.46 -4.97
CA GLY A 111 15.54 1.11 -5.02
C GLY A 111 14.92 0.83 -3.65
N THR A 112 15.59 0.07 -2.80
CA THR A 112 15.01 -0.42 -1.54
C THR A 112 15.25 0.52 -0.37
N ILE A 113 16.49 0.96 -0.15
CA ILE A 113 16.86 1.74 1.04
C ILE A 113 16.29 3.15 0.93
N ILE A 114 16.40 3.80 -0.23
CA ILE A 114 15.82 5.14 -0.44
C ILE A 114 14.29 5.09 -0.31
N SER A 115 13.64 4.10 -0.94
CA SER A 115 12.19 3.95 -0.84
C SER A 115 11.74 3.69 0.59
N GLN A 116 12.46 2.88 1.37
CA GLN A 116 12.14 2.62 2.77
C GLN A 116 12.35 3.85 3.65
N ILE A 117 13.42 4.62 3.43
CA ILE A 117 13.67 5.88 4.12
C ILE A 117 12.55 6.90 3.80
N ILE A 118 12.21 7.07 2.52
CA ILE A 118 11.11 7.95 2.11
C ILE A 118 9.78 7.48 2.70
N ALA A 119 9.48 6.19 2.66
CA ALA A 119 8.28 5.61 3.26
C ALA A 119 8.23 5.83 4.77
N PHE A 120 9.36 5.72 5.46
CA PHE A 120 9.49 5.98 6.90
C PHE A 120 9.23 7.46 7.24
N PHE A 121 9.81 8.40 6.48
CA PHE A 121 9.69 9.84 6.78
C PHE A 121 8.38 10.47 6.29
N TYR A 122 7.88 10.07 5.11
CA TYR A 122 6.74 10.71 4.47
C TYR A 122 5.43 9.90 4.56
N GLY A 123 5.51 8.62 4.93
CA GLY A 123 4.37 7.70 4.92
C GLY A 123 3.77 7.54 3.52
N SER A 124 2.89 6.56 3.30
CA SER A 124 2.23 6.34 1.99
C SER A 124 1.26 7.44 1.55
N SER A 125 1.37 8.67 2.07
CA SER A 125 0.57 9.82 1.65
C SER A 125 0.59 10.03 0.13
N LEU A 126 1.63 9.55 -0.57
CA LEU A 126 1.69 9.50 -2.04
C LEU A 126 0.68 8.49 -2.65
N GLY A 127 0.56 7.29 -2.05
CA GLY A 127 -0.33 6.23 -2.52
C GLY A 127 -1.81 6.54 -2.33
N SER A 128 -2.20 7.07 -1.15
CA SER A 128 -3.59 7.51 -0.93
C SER A 128 -3.96 8.69 -1.83
N LYS A 129 -3.06 9.66 -2.05
CA LYS A 129 -3.30 10.78 -2.99
C LYS A 129 -3.48 10.29 -4.42
N LEU A 130 -2.64 9.35 -4.88
CA LEU A 130 -2.77 8.79 -6.23
C LEU A 130 -4.09 8.04 -6.40
N LYS A 131 -4.52 7.31 -5.37
CA LYS A 131 -5.78 6.55 -5.37
C LYS A 131 -6.99 7.50 -5.35
N GLU A 132 -6.93 8.56 -4.56
CA GLU A 132 -7.96 9.60 -4.51
C GLU A 132 -8.07 10.38 -5.83
N GLU A 133 -6.94 10.72 -6.46
CA GLU A 133 -6.93 11.33 -7.80
C GLU A 133 -7.48 10.40 -8.88
N THR A 134 -7.15 9.11 -8.82
CA THR A 134 -7.66 8.11 -9.77
C THR A 134 -9.17 7.93 -9.60
N LEU A 135 -9.67 7.86 -8.36
CA LEU A 135 -11.09 7.79 -8.07
C LEU A 135 -11.84 9.04 -8.56
N LYS A 136 -11.30 10.25 -8.34
CA LYS A 136 -11.88 11.50 -8.86
C LYS A 136 -11.90 11.59 -10.39
N LYS A 137 -10.95 10.94 -11.07
CA LYS A 137 -10.92 10.86 -12.54
C LYS A 137 -11.92 9.85 -13.10
N ILE A 138 -12.21 8.78 -12.37
CA ILE A 138 -13.17 7.74 -12.78
C ILE A 138 -14.61 8.13 -12.43
N SER A 139 -14.83 8.96 -11.39
CA SER A 139 -16.15 9.42 -10.97
C SER A 139 -16.67 10.66 -11.72
N LYS A 140 -16.08 11.01 -12.87
CA LYS A 140 -16.40 12.20 -13.67
C LYS A 140 -16.67 11.79 -15.11
#